data_AF-A0A942DV34-F1
#
_entry.id   AF-A0A942DV34-F1
#
_cell.length_a   1.000
_cell.length_b   1.000
_cell.length_c   1.000
_cell.angle_alpha   90.00
_cell.angle_beta   90.00
_cell.angle_gamma   90.00
#
_symmetry.space_group_name_H-M   'P 1'
#
loop_
_entity.id
_entity.type
_entity.pdbx_description
1 polymer ?
#
loop_
_entity_poly.entity_id
_entity_poly.type
_entity_poly.pdbx_seq_one_letter_code
_entity_poly.pdbx_strand_id
1 'polypeptide(L)'
;MIIRSPAWFFTAVAYWCARALQVQLFLTLVSLPILVGWGLPMSCMSPLGNCLFTPFLTLFLLLSSIMFFSQLLHIPYAPVAWAFNKVGQLWVFVMNYGSTQWLFGIVRLPLPLLLTIGLLPFLIVAYKPTRSLCVSIGCFLSLLLGIYGYSTFVTHTTRIITMPCGRGQLTLITTPQATVLIDPGYLGSLVGASSWVRYRLIPELVGNTGRTHIDHLILLQPMGLGFEAAQELCASLKVDTVYVPSWQGSLRRSHSARYALFKKNLACVGTTLVRIDAVPCVVVLADQATITITPCATWLQAGTIRFKAQKLETQIDNNEVTIYSAKYKLSNIQKRLQEKNPTKK
;
A
#
# COMPACT_ATOMS: atom_id res chain seq x y z
N MET A 1 -43.52 -34.86 6.09
CA MET A 1 -42.97 -33.54 5.75
C MET A 1 -42.78 -32.79 7.07
N ILE A 2 -41.56 -32.73 7.62
CA ILE A 2 -41.30 -32.07 8.90
C ILE A 2 -41.14 -30.57 8.62
N ILE A 3 -42.16 -29.77 8.94
CA ILE A 3 -42.08 -28.31 8.86
C ILE A 3 -41.17 -27.87 10.01
N ARG A 4 -39.89 -27.62 9.71
CA ARG A 4 -38.95 -27.04 10.68
C ARG A 4 -39.36 -25.60 10.96
N SER A 5 -39.35 -25.20 12.22
CA SER A 5 -39.67 -23.82 12.60
C SER A 5 -38.65 -22.85 11.99
N PRO A 6 -39.06 -21.61 11.66
CA PRO A 6 -38.14 -20.56 11.21
C PRO A 6 -36.97 -20.36 12.17
N ALA A 7 -37.18 -20.53 13.47
CA ALA A 7 -36.14 -20.45 14.50
C ALA A 7 -34.98 -21.44 14.27
N TRP A 8 -35.27 -22.66 13.81
CA TRP A 8 -34.24 -23.64 13.48
C TRP A 8 -33.37 -23.18 12.31
N PHE A 9 -33.98 -22.55 11.30
CA PHE A 9 -33.22 -22.02 10.17
C PHE A 9 -32.23 -20.94 10.61
N PHE A 10 -32.68 -20.00 11.45
CA PHE A 10 -31.81 -18.93 11.96
C PHE A 10 -30.66 -19.47 12.83
N THR A 11 -30.91 -20.46 13.69
CA THR A 11 -29.85 -21.06 14.51
C THR A 11 -28.85 -21.85 13.67
N ALA A 12 -29.32 -22.57 12.65
CA ALA A 12 -28.45 -23.28 11.71
C ALA A 12 -27.54 -22.31 10.93
N VAL A 13 -28.11 -21.21 10.41
CA VAL A 13 -27.34 -20.17 9.71
C VAL A 13 -26.34 -19.50 10.65
N ALA A 14 -26.74 -19.14 11.87
CA ALA A 14 -25.84 -18.52 12.84
C ALA A 14 -24.67 -19.45 13.22
N TYR A 15 -24.95 -20.74 13.46
CA TYR A 15 -23.92 -21.74 13.73
C TYR A 15 -22.96 -21.91 12.55
N TRP A 16 -23.48 -21.97 11.32
CA TRP A 16 -22.68 -22.04 10.10
C TRP A 16 -21.77 -20.79 9.96
N CYS A 17 -22.32 -19.60 10.14
CA CYS A 17 -21.55 -18.34 10.11
C CYS A 17 -20.46 -18.31 11.18
N ALA A 18 -20.77 -18.72 12.41
CA ALA A 18 -19.78 -18.77 13.49
C ALA A 18 -18.67 -19.78 13.19
N ARG A 19 -19.01 -20.95 12.64
CA ARG A 19 -18.02 -21.95 12.22
C ARG A 19 -17.14 -21.45 11.07
N ALA A 20 -17.73 -20.77 10.08
CA ALA A 20 -16.99 -20.14 9.00
C ALA A 20 -16.03 -19.08 9.53
N LEU A 21 -16.49 -18.21 10.42
CA LEU A 21 -15.66 -17.19 11.08
C LEU A 21 -14.51 -17.83 11.86
N GLN A 22 -14.74 -18.89 12.63
CA GLN A 22 -13.70 -19.62 13.35
C GLN A 22 -12.60 -20.11 12.40
N VAL A 23 -12.98 -20.74 11.28
CA VAL A 23 -12.04 -21.26 10.27
C VAL A 23 -11.27 -20.10 9.62
N GLN A 24 -11.95 -19.01 9.26
CA GLN A 24 -11.28 -17.86 8.63
C GLN A 24 -10.30 -17.16 9.57
N LEU A 25 -10.65 -17.00 10.85
CA LEU A 25 -9.74 -16.43 11.85
C LEU A 25 -8.51 -17.34 12.06
N PHE A 26 -8.73 -18.65 12.15
CA PHE A 26 -7.64 -19.63 12.24
C PHE A 26 -6.70 -19.52 11.04
N LEU A 27 -7.23 -19.56 9.81
CA LEU A 27 -6.43 -19.45 8.58
C LEU A 27 -5.70 -18.10 8.51
N THR A 28 -6.37 -17.02 8.89
CA THR A 28 -5.77 -15.67 8.92
C THR A 28 -4.56 -15.65 9.85
N LEU A 29 -4.70 -16.14 11.09
CA LEU A 29 -3.61 -16.18 12.07
C LEU A 29 -2.45 -17.09 11.64
N VAL A 30 -2.74 -18.26 11.04
CA VAL A 30 -1.70 -19.16 10.52
C VAL A 30 -0.97 -18.56 9.31
N SER A 31 -1.66 -17.78 8.47
CA SER A 31 -1.06 -17.09 7.32
C SER A 31 -0.32 -15.81 7.70
N LEU A 32 -0.59 -15.26 8.89
CA LEU A 32 -0.07 -13.99 9.34
C LEU A 32 1.47 -13.87 9.29
N PRO A 33 2.25 -14.90 9.66
CA PRO A 33 3.71 -14.85 9.55
C PRO A 33 4.21 -14.56 8.13
N ILE A 34 3.54 -15.12 7.13
CA ILE A 34 3.88 -14.93 5.72
C ILE A 34 3.46 -13.52 5.28
N LEU A 35 2.22 -13.11 5.59
CA LEU A 35 1.70 -11.79 5.23
C LEU A 35 2.54 -10.65 5.83
N VAL A 36 2.86 -10.73 7.13
CA VAL A 36 3.69 -9.74 7.83
C VAL A 36 5.14 -9.80 7.34
N GLY A 37 5.68 -11.01 7.12
CA GLY A 37 7.02 -11.18 6.57
C GLY A 37 7.20 -10.56 5.19
N TRP A 38 6.13 -10.51 4.40
CA TRP A 38 6.07 -9.88 3.08
C TRP A 38 5.60 -8.42 3.12
N GLY A 39 5.28 -7.87 4.30
CA GLY A 39 4.79 -6.49 4.42
C GLY A 39 3.45 -6.25 3.72
N LEU A 40 2.62 -7.28 3.57
CA LEU A 40 1.30 -7.12 2.95
C LEU A 40 0.32 -6.52 3.96
N PRO A 41 -0.42 -5.45 3.59
CA PRO A 41 -1.47 -4.93 4.46
C PRO A 41 -2.60 -5.95 4.57
N MET A 42 -3.23 -6.01 5.74
CA MET A 42 -4.38 -6.89 5.97
C MET A 42 -5.68 -6.10 5.92
N SER A 43 -6.72 -6.70 5.35
CA SER A 43 -8.06 -6.10 5.38
C SER A 43 -8.84 -6.56 6.60
N CYS A 44 -9.44 -5.62 7.34
CA CYS A 44 -10.44 -5.94 8.37
C CYS A 44 -11.62 -6.74 7.79
N MET A 45 -11.91 -6.56 6.51
CA MET A 45 -12.98 -7.27 5.81
C MET A 45 -12.55 -8.63 5.27
N SER A 46 -11.29 -9.07 5.38
CA SER A 46 -10.84 -10.36 4.84
C SER A 46 -11.68 -11.56 5.33
N PRO A 47 -12.00 -11.70 6.64
CA PRO A 47 -12.83 -12.82 7.10
C PRO A 47 -14.23 -12.78 6.48
N LEU A 48 -14.85 -11.60 6.41
CA LEU A 48 -16.16 -11.42 5.79
C LEU A 48 -16.12 -11.68 4.28
N GLY A 49 -15.09 -11.14 3.61
CA GLY A 49 -14.83 -11.31 2.20
C GLY A 49 -14.67 -12.77 1.82
N ASN A 50 -13.94 -13.56 2.61
CA ASN A 50 -13.79 -15.00 2.37
C ASN A 50 -15.09 -15.78 2.63
N CYS A 51 -15.88 -15.39 3.64
CA CYS A 51 -17.20 -15.96 3.91
C CYS A 51 -18.18 -15.70 2.76
N LEU A 52 -18.13 -14.51 2.15
CA LEU A 52 -18.93 -14.15 0.97
C LEU A 52 -18.37 -14.76 -0.32
N PHE A 53 -17.05 -14.82 -0.47
CA PHE A 53 -16.40 -15.31 -1.68
C PHE A 53 -16.73 -16.77 -1.97
N THR A 54 -16.76 -17.62 -0.93
CA THR A 54 -17.00 -19.06 -1.08
C THR A 54 -18.34 -19.38 -1.78
N PRO A 55 -19.51 -18.88 -1.34
CA PRO A 55 -20.78 -19.15 -2.03
C PRO A 55 -20.82 -18.56 -3.44
N PHE A 56 -20.25 -17.38 -3.67
CA PHE A 56 -20.15 -16.79 -5.01
C PHE A 56 -19.31 -17.67 -5.94
N LEU A 57 -18.15 -18.15 -5.47
CA LEU A 57 -17.27 -19.05 -6.21
C LEU A 57 -17.96 -20.38 -6.50
N THR A 58 -18.63 -20.99 -5.52
CA THR A 58 -19.38 -22.23 -5.73
C THR A 58 -20.47 -22.05 -6.77
N LEU A 59 -21.24 -20.96 -6.72
CA LEU A 59 -22.28 -20.67 -7.70
C LEU A 59 -21.68 -20.44 -9.10
N PHE A 60 -20.57 -19.71 -9.18
CA PHE A 60 -19.86 -19.46 -10.42
C PHE A 60 -19.35 -20.76 -11.07
N LEU A 61 -18.73 -21.65 -10.29
CA LEU A 61 -18.25 -22.96 -10.75
C LEU A 61 -19.40 -23.88 -11.15
N LEU A 62 -20.50 -23.88 -10.39
CA LEU A 62 -21.69 -24.65 -10.71
C LEU A 62 -22.29 -24.22 -12.05
N LEU A 63 -22.52 -22.92 -12.24
CA LEU A 63 -23.07 -22.38 -13.49
C LEU A 63 -22.11 -22.61 -14.67
N SER A 64 -20.80 -22.47 -14.45
CA SER A 64 -19.79 -22.80 -15.47
C SER A 64 -19.84 -24.28 -15.88
N SER A 65 -19.99 -25.17 -14.91
CA SER A 65 -20.09 -26.61 -15.15
C SER A 65 -21.37 -26.97 -15.90
N ILE A 66 -22.52 -26.41 -15.48
CA ILE A 66 -23.81 -26.63 -16.17
C ILE A 66 -23.74 -26.12 -17.60
N MET A 67 -23.15 -24.94 -17.83
CA MET A 67 -22.97 -24.38 -19.17
C MET A 67 -22.10 -25.30 -20.04
N PHE A 68 -21.00 -25.81 -19.50
CA PHE A 68 -20.13 -26.78 -20.19
C PHE A 68 -20.89 -28.06 -20.58
N PHE A 69 -21.60 -28.68 -19.64
CA PHE A 69 -22.36 -29.91 -19.93
C PHE A 69 -23.57 -29.67 -20.85
N SER A 70 -24.22 -28.50 -20.75
CA SER A 70 -25.31 -28.14 -21.66
C SER A 70 -24.79 -28.02 -23.09
N GLN A 71 -23.63 -27.38 -23.27
CA GLN A 71 -22.97 -27.31 -24.57
C GLN A 71 -22.56 -28.70 -25.07
N LEU A 72 -22.03 -29.56 -24.21
CA LEU A 72 -21.61 -30.92 -24.56
C LEU A 72 -22.80 -31.80 -25.00
N LEU A 73 -23.97 -31.61 -24.40
CA LEU A 73 -25.19 -32.38 -24.68
C LEU A 73 -26.10 -31.71 -25.72
N HIS A 74 -25.65 -30.62 -26.35
CA HIS A 74 -26.47 -29.80 -27.27
C HIS A 74 -27.78 -29.29 -26.66
N ILE A 75 -27.82 -29.06 -25.33
CA ILE A 75 -28.94 -28.44 -24.63
C ILE A 75 -28.80 -26.90 -24.72
N PRO A 76 -29.88 -26.14 -25.01
CA PRO A 76 -29.81 -24.69 -25.05
C PRO A 76 -29.39 -24.11 -23.69
N TYR A 77 -28.24 -23.43 -23.66
CA TYR A 77 -27.61 -22.92 -22.43
C TYR A 77 -27.79 -21.41 -22.21
N ALA A 78 -28.54 -20.71 -23.07
CA ALA A 78 -28.72 -19.26 -22.98
C ALA A 78 -29.24 -18.76 -21.60
N PRO A 79 -30.21 -19.43 -20.94
CA PRO A 79 -30.63 -19.03 -19.59
C PRO A 79 -29.51 -19.16 -18.54
N VAL A 80 -28.69 -20.21 -18.65
CA VAL A 80 -27.56 -20.46 -17.74
C VAL A 80 -26.47 -19.40 -17.94
N ALA A 81 -26.18 -19.05 -19.19
CA ALA A 81 -25.24 -17.98 -19.53
C ALA A 81 -25.73 -16.60 -19.01
N TRP A 82 -27.02 -16.32 -19.11
CA TRP A 82 -27.61 -15.10 -18.54
C TRP A 82 -27.45 -15.06 -17.01
N ALA A 83 -27.76 -16.17 -16.32
CA ALA A 83 -27.61 -16.27 -14.87
C ALA A 83 -26.14 -16.10 -14.44
N PHE A 84 -25.21 -16.73 -15.17
CA PHE A 84 -23.78 -16.59 -14.95
C PHE A 84 -23.31 -15.13 -15.06
N ASN A 85 -23.74 -14.42 -16.10
CA ASN A 85 -23.46 -12.99 -16.26
C ASN A 85 -24.03 -12.16 -15.11
N LYS A 86 -25.22 -12.49 -14.60
CA LYS A 86 -25.81 -11.78 -13.45
C LYS A 86 -25.05 -12.01 -12.15
N VAL A 87 -24.61 -13.24 -11.90
CA VAL A 87 -23.74 -13.55 -10.75
C VAL A 87 -22.41 -12.79 -10.87
N GLY A 88 -21.82 -12.71 -12.06
CA GLY A 88 -20.62 -11.93 -12.32
C GLY A 88 -20.81 -10.43 -12.08
N GLN A 89 -21.90 -9.84 -12.56
CA GLN A 89 -22.25 -8.44 -12.31
C GLN A 89 -22.43 -8.16 -10.81
N LEU A 90 -23.15 -9.04 -10.11
CA LEU A 90 -23.34 -8.92 -8.66
C LEU A 90 -22.01 -9.03 -7.91
N TRP A 91 -21.12 -9.94 -8.32
CA TRP A 91 -19.80 -10.07 -7.74
C TRP A 91 -18.95 -8.81 -7.92
N VAL A 92 -18.90 -8.26 -9.13
CA VAL A 92 -18.19 -6.99 -9.40
C VAL A 92 -18.78 -5.85 -8.56
N PHE A 93 -20.11 -5.79 -8.45
CA PHE A 93 -20.79 -4.82 -7.60
C PHE A 93 -20.36 -4.95 -6.12
N VAL A 94 -20.32 -6.17 -5.58
CA VAL A 94 -19.87 -6.42 -4.20
C VAL A 94 -18.40 -6.04 -4.01
N MET A 95 -17.53 -6.37 -4.96
CA MET A 95 -16.10 -6.05 -4.89
C MET A 95 -15.82 -4.54 -4.95
N ASN A 96 -16.66 -3.78 -5.65
CA ASN A 96 -16.53 -2.32 -5.75
C ASN A 96 -16.86 -1.58 -4.43
N TYR A 97 -17.43 -2.25 -3.42
CA TYR A 97 -17.57 -1.67 -2.08
C TYR A 97 -16.26 -1.63 -1.29
N GLY A 98 -15.22 -2.30 -1.79
CA GLY A 98 -13.90 -2.30 -1.17
C GLY A 98 -13.34 -0.88 -0.99
N SER A 99 -12.87 -0.57 0.23
CA SER A 99 -12.16 0.68 0.52
C SER A 99 -10.74 0.39 1.00
N THR A 100 -9.78 1.21 0.56
CA THR A 100 -8.39 1.17 1.06
C THR A 100 -8.31 1.47 2.56
N GLN A 101 -9.32 2.13 3.12
CA GLN A 101 -9.41 2.39 4.57
C GLN A 101 -9.59 1.11 5.41
N TRP A 102 -10.01 0.01 4.79
CA TRP A 102 -10.12 -1.27 5.48
C TRP A 102 -8.78 -1.97 5.65
N LEU A 103 -7.73 -1.47 4.98
CA LEU A 103 -6.39 -2.01 5.04
C LEU A 103 -5.63 -1.42 6.24
N PHE A 104 -5.14 -2.29 7.09
CA PHE A 104 -4.21 -1.93 8.15
C PHE A 104 -2.86 -2.63 7.92
N GLY A 105 -1.78 -1.92 8.23
CA GLY A 105 -0.44 -2.47 8.18
C GLY A 105 -0.07 -3.11 9.51
N ILE A 106 0.78 -4.14 9.45
CA ILE A 106 1.45 -4.67 10.63
C ILE A 106 2.94 -4.46 10.44
N VAL A 107 3.56 -3.81 11.41
CA VAL A 107 5.02 -3.61 11.41
C VAL A 107 5.71 -4.96 11.47
N ARG A 108 6.87 -5.08 10.83
CA ARG A 108 7.67 -6.29 10.77
C ARG A 108 8.03 -6.73 12.18
N LEU A 109 7.42 -7.83 12.61
CA LEU A 109 7.64 -8.42 13.92
C LEU A 109 8.93 -9.26 13.90
N PRO A 110 9.62 -9.40 15.05
CA PRO A 110 10.77 -10.30 15.14
C PRO A 110 10.34 -11.74 14.83
N LEU A 111 11.21 -12.50 14.14
CA LEU A 111 10.91 -13.85 13.65
C LEU A 111 10.35 -14.80 14.74
N PRO A 112 10.87 -14.84 15.98
CA PRO A 112 10.32 -15.70 17.02
C PRO A 112 8.86 -15.38 17.37
N LEU A 113 8.49 -14.09 17.36
CA LEU A 113 7.11 -13.66 17.61
C LEU A 113 6.20 -14.10 16.47
N LEU A 114 6.64 -13.96 15.21
CA LEU A 114 5.90 -14.45 14.04
C LEU A 114 5.66 -15.96 14.10
N LEU A 115 6.68 -16.75 14.41
CA LEU A 115 6.53 -18.20 14.55
C LEU A 115 5.55 -18.57 15.67
N THR A 116 5.63 -17.87 16.80
CA THR A 116 4.71 -18.07 17.93
C THR A 116 3.26 -17.78 17.52
N ILE A 117 3.02 -16.69 16.80
CA ILE A 117 1.71 -16.32 16.26
C ILE A 117 1.17 -17.39 15.32
N GLY A 118 1.99 -17.99 14.46
CA GLY A 118 1.57 -19.06 13.55
C GLY A 118 1.24 -20.38 14.27
N LEU A 119 1.89 -20.67 15.39
CA LEU A 119 1.70 -21.91 16.15
C LEU A 119 0.55 -21.83 17.17
N LEU A 120 0.30 -20.66 17.76
CA LEU A 120 -0.74 -20.45 18.77
C LEU A 120 -2.14 -20.91 18.34
N PRO A 121 -2.61 -20.68 17.08
CA PRO A 121 -3.90 -21.17 16.63
C PRO A 121 -4.06 -22.69 16.75
N PHE A 122 -3.01 -23.46 16.47
CA PHE A 122 -3.03 -24.92 16.62
C PHE A 122 -3.12 -25.32 18.09
N LEU A 123 -2.41 -24.62 18.98
CA LEU A 123 -2.49 -24.86 20.43
C LEU A 123 -3.89 -24.55 20.98
N ILE A 124 -4.51 -23.46 20.52
CA ILE A 124 -5.89 -23.10 20.89
C ILE A 124 -6.88 -24.20 20.45
N VAL A 125 -6.71 -24.81 19.28
CA VAL A 125 -7.60 -25.90 18.83
C VAL A 125 -7.32 -27.20 19.59
N ALA A 126 -6.06 -27.49 19.92
CA ALA A 126 -5.66 -28.70 20.63
C ALA A 126 -6.08 -28.69 22.11
N TYR A 127 -6.10 -27.51 22.74
CA TYR A 127 -6.44 -27.35 24.15
C TYR A 127 -7.94 -27.63 24.41
N LYS A 128 -8.24 -28.60 25.29
CA LYS A 128 -9.61 -29.09 25.50
C LYS A 128 -10.61 -27.98 25.92
N PRO A 129 -10.28 -27.05 26.85
CA PRO A 129 -11.20 -25.99 27.27
C PRO A 129 -11.63 -25.02 26.15
N THR A 130 -10.80 -24.83 25.14
CA THR A 130 -11.06 -23.91 24.02
C THR A 130 -11.79 -24.58 22.85
N ARG A 131 -12.19 -25.86 22.97
CA ARG A 131 -12.92 -26.58 21.91
C ARG A 131 -14.30 -26.01 21.60
N SER A 132 -14.92 -25.30 22.53
CA SER A 132 -16.19 -24.61 22.28
C SER A 132 -16.00 -23.56 21.17
N LEU A 133 -16.96 -23.51 20.24
CA LEU A 133 -16.92 -22.61 19.08
C LEU A 133 -16.72 -21.14 19.49
N CYS A 134 -17.54 -20.65 20.44
CA CYS A 134 -17.48 -19.28 20.90
C CYS A 134 -16.16 -18.95 21.61
N VAL A 135 -15.65 -19.89 22.43
CA VAL A 135 -14.40 -19.71 23.16
C VAL A 135 -13.21 -19.64 22.20
N SER A 136 -13.14 -20.54 21.23
CA SER A 136 -12.08 -20.53 20.20
C SER A 136 -12.10 -19.25 19.37
N ILE A 137 -13.28 -18.77 18.94
CA ILE A 137 -13.41 -17.49 18.23
C ILE A 137 -12.90 -16.35 19.12
N GLY A 138 -13.32 -16.33 20.39
CA GLY A 138 -12.84 -15.36 21.37
C GLY A 138 -11.32 -15.34 21.48
N CYS A 139 -10.69 -16.51 21.65
CA CYS A 139 -9.23 -16.61 21.72
C CYS A 139 -8.53 -16.13 20.44
N PHE A 140 -9.04 -16.47 19.25
CA PHE A 140 -8.46 -15.99 17.99
C PHE A 140 -8.60 -14.47 17.83
N LEU A 141 -9.77 -13.91 18.17
CA LEU A 141 -9.99 -12.47 18.15
C LEU A 141 -9.08 -11.74 19.15
N SER A 142 -8.97 -12.25 20.38
CA SER A 142 -8.06 -11.70 21.39
C SER A 142 -6.61 -11.73 20.92
N LEU A 143 -6.17 -12.82 20.29
CA LEU A 143 -4.82 -12.90 19.72
C LEU A 143 -4.62 -11.88 18.60
N LEU A 144 -5.56 -11.77 17.66
CA LEU A 144 -5.50 -10.81 16.56
C LEU A 144 -5.48 -9.35 17.06
N LEU A 145 -6.35 -9.02 18.02
CA LEU A 145 -6.40 -7.72 18.67
C LEU A 145 -5.12 -7.41 19.45
N GLY A 146 -4.54 -8.40 20.13
CA GLY A 146 -3.27 -8.27 20.83
C GLY A 146 -2.12 -7.97 19.87
N ILE A 147 -2.06 -8.65 18.72
CA ILE A 147 -1.05 -8.39 17.67
C ILE A 147 -1.24 -6.99 17.08
N TYR A 148 -2.48 -6.60 16.81
CA TYR A 148 -2.80 -5.26 16.31
C TYR A 148 -2.38 -4.19 17.32
N GLY A 149 -2.76 -4.34 18.60
CA GLY A 149 -2.37 -3.45 19.68
C GLY A 149 -0.85 -3.32 19.82
N TYR A 150 -0.14 -4.46 19.83
CA TYR A 150 1.33 -4.48 19.84
C TYR A 150 1.93 -3.75 18.64
N SER A 151 1.41 -3.99 17.43
CA SER A 151 1.86 -3.32 16.22
C SER A 151 1.67 -1.80 16.34
N THR A 152 0.48 -1.33 16.73
CA THR A 152 0.22 0.11 16.90
C THR A 152 1.17 0.75 17.91
N PHE A 153 1.45 0.08 19.03
CA PHE A 153 2.40 0.55 20.03
C PHE A 153 3.82 0.70 19.47
N VAL A 154 4.33 -0.29 18.73
CA VAL A 154 5.68 -0.24 18.13
C VAL A 154 5.81 0.86 17.07
N THR A 155 4.72 1.16 16.35
CA THR A 155 4.71 2.19 15.28
C THR A 155 4.78 3.63 15.78
N HIS A 156 4.60 3.88 17.08
CA HIS A 156 4.70 5.22 17.69
C HIS A 156 6.14 5.74 17.85
N THR A 157 7.11 5.19 17.12
CA THR A 157 8.52 5.61 17.22
C THR A 157 8.93 6.43 16.01
N THR A 158 9.66 7.52 16.26
CA THR A 158 10.24 8.35 15.21
C THR A 158 11.40 7.59 14.55
N ARG A 159 11.40 7.50 13.21
CA ARG A 159 12.42 6.76 12.46
C ARG A 159 12.72 7.42 11.12
N ILE A 160 13.99 7.36 10.73
CA ILE A 160 14.46 7.72 9.39
C ILE A 160 14.95 6.43 8.74
N ILE A 161 14.23 5.98 7.71
CA ILE A 161 14.51 4.74 6.99
C ILE A 161 14.94 5.08 5.58
N THR A 162 16.02 4.47 5.10
CA THR A 162 16.43 4.58 3.71
C THR A 162 16.09 3.29 2.97
N MET A 163 15.44 3.42 1.81
CA MET A 163 14.99 2.28 1.01
C MET A 163 15.72 2.29 -0.34
N PRO A 164 16.45 1.22 -0.72
CA PRO A 164 17.17 1.18 -1.98
C PRO A 164 16.21 1.24 -3.17
N CYS A 165 16.46 2.13 -4.13
CA CYS A 165 15.62 2.39 -5.30
C CYS A 165 16.51 2.60 -6.54
N GLY A 166 16.69 1.53 -7.33
CA GLY A 166 17.54 1.56 -8.52
C GLY A 166 18.99 1.90 -8.18
N ARG A 167 19.48 3.05 -8.67
CA ARG A 167 20.85 3.55 -8.43
C ARG A 167 20.97 4.48 -7.22
N GLY A 168 19.91 4.59 -6.41
CA GLY A 168 19.88 5.45 -5.24
C GLY A 168 18.98 4.91 -4.17
N GLN A 169 18.39 5.82 -3.39
CA GLN A 169 17.54 5.48 -2.27
C GLN A 169 16.44 6.51 -2.10
N LEU A 170 15.30 6.05 -1.59
CA LEU A 170 14.22 6.87 -1.06
C LEU A 170 14.45 7.05 0.44
N THR A 171 13.98 8.16 0.99
CA THR A 171 14.00 8.38 2.43
C THR A 171 12.58 8.41 2.95
N LEU A 172 12.29 7.55 3.91
CA LEU A 172 11.03 7.50 4.63
C LEU A 172 11.25 8.05 6.03
N ILE A 173 10.50 9.07 6.38
CA ILE A 173 10.51 9.69 7.70
C ILE A 173 9.17 9.39 8.34
N THR A 174 9.20 8.73 9.49
CA THR A 174 7.99 8.48 10.28
C THR A 174 8.09 9.18 11.62
N THR A 175 7.04 9.91 11.98
CA THR A 175 6.79 10.42 13.33
C THR A 175 5.50 9.78 13.86
N PRO A 176 5.17 9.87 15.16
CA PRO A 176 3.95 9.28 15.73
C PRO A 176 2.65 9.69 15.01
N GLN A 177 2.64 10.84 14.34
CA GLN A 177 1.45 11.40 13.70
C GLN A 177 1.59 11.56 12.18
N ALA A 178 2.81 11.52 11.62
CA ALA A 178 3.02 11.74 10.18
C ALA A 178 3.99 10.74 9.53
N THR A 179 3.82 10.48 8.24
CA THR A 179 4.66 9.65 7.39
C THR A 179 4.97 10.40 6.11
N VAL A 180 6.26 10.63 5.90
CA VAL A 180 6.78 11.40 4.76
C VAL A 180 7.67 10.51 3.92
N LEU A 181 7.30 10.34 2.66
CA LEU A 181 8.13 9.65 1.67
C LEU A 181 8.80 10.68 0.76
N ILE A 182 10.13 10.67 0.73
CA ILE A 182 10.95 11.59 -0.06
C ILE A 182 11.62 10.81 -1.20
N ASP A 183 11.31 11.21 -2.43
CA ASP A 183 12.01 10.73 -3.63
C ASP A 183 12.95 11.82 -4.18
N PRO A 184 14.28 11.63 -4.07
CA PRO A 184 15.27 12.51 -4.70
C PRO A 184 15.21 12.54 -6.25
N GLY A 185 14.40 11.69 -6.86
CA GLY A 185 14.27 11.50 -8.31
C GLY A 185 14.78 10.14 -8.78
N TYR A 186 14.80 9.12 -7.91
CA TYR A 186 15.20 7.76 -8.28
C TYR A 186 14.02 6.92 -8.78
N LEU A 187 12.77 7.17 -8.36
CA LEU A 187 11.61 6.46 -8.91
C LEU A 187 11.50 6.64 -10.42
N GLY A 188 11.73 7.86 -10.91
CA GLY A 188 11.70 8.16 -12.34
C GLY A 188 12.85 7.56 -13.16
N SER A 189 13.79 6.85 -12.52
CA SER A 189 14.88 6.13 -13.20
C SER A 189 14.62 4.63 -13.34
N LEU A 190 13.58 4.08 -12.71
CA LEU A 190 13.26 2.66 -12.73
C LEU A 190 12.48 2.27 -13.99
N VAL A 191 12.92 1.21 -14.65
CA VAL A 191 12.10 0.50 -15.64
C VAL A 191 11.04 -0.29 -14.88
N GLY A 192 9.76 -0.10 -15.21
CA GLY A 192 8.65 -0.73 -14.47
C GLY A 192 8.41 -0.11 -13.10
N ALA A 193 8.50 1.23 -12.99
CA ALA A 193 8.35 1.94 -11.74
C ALA A 193 7.04 1.60 -11.00
N SER A 194 5.92 1.42 -11.70
CA SER A 194 4.63 1.00 -11.13
C SER A 194 4.70 -0.38 -10.46
N SER A 195 5.31 -1.37 -11.13
CA SER A 195 5.51 -2.71 -10.56
C SER A 195 6.43 -2.66 -9.34
N TRP A 196 7.49 -1.85 -9.39
CA TRP A 196 8.38 -1.66 -8.25
C TRP A 196 7.66 -1.02 -7.05
N VAL A 197 6.79 -0.04 -7.29
CA VAL A 197 5.94 0.56 -6.25
C VAL A 197 5.07 -0.51 -5.61
N ARG A 198 4.34 -1.28 -6.41
CA ARG A 198 3.39 -2.30 -5.91
C ARG A 198 4.06 -3.43 -5.14
N TYR A 199 5.15 -3.98 -5.67
CA TYR A 199 5.76 -5.20 -5.14
C TYR A 199 6.95 -4.97 -4.21
N ARG A 200 7.45 -3.73 -4.10
CA ARG A 200 8.59 -3.43 -3.24
C ARG A 200 8.35 -2.23 -2.33
N LEU A 201 7.95 -1.07 -2.87
CA LEU A 201 7.78 0.12 -2.06
C LEU A 201 6.67 -0.04 -1.01
N ILE A 202 5.49 -0.48 -1.43
CA ILE A 202 4.34 -0.62 -0.54
C ILE A 202 4.62 -1.68 0.55
N PRO A 203 5.11 -2.89 0.22
CA PRO A 203 5.58 -3.86 1.20
C PRO A 203 6.59 -3.32 2.22
N GLU A 204 7.61 -2.60 1.76
CA GLU A 204 8.63 -2.01 2.64
C GLU A 204 8.04 -0.90 3.52
N LEU A 205 7.14 -0.08 2.98
CA LEU A 205 6.47 0.97 3.75
C LEU A 205 5.61 0.36 4.86
N VAL A 206 4.74 -0.58 4.51
CA VAL A 206 3.86 -1.27 5.47
C VAL A 206 4.69 -2.06 6.49
N GLY A 207 5.69 -2.81 6.03
CA GLY A 207 6.54 -3.61 6.90
C GLY A 207 7.38 -2.77 7.86
N ASN A 208 7.90 -1.62 7.44
CA ASN A 208 8.72 -0.79 8.33
C ASN A 208 7.91 0.14 9.24
N THR A 209 6.68 0.51 8.85
CA THR A 209 5.90 1.56 9.54
C THR A 209 4.57 1.10 10.10
N GLY A 210 4.06 -0.07 9.68
CA GLY A 210 2.69 -0.51 9.97
C GLY A 210 1.60 0.39 9.38
N ARG A 211 1.93 1.39 8.55
CA ARG A 211 0.97 2.35 8.00
C ARG A 211 0.60 2.02 6.56
N THR A 212 -0.65 2.30 6.22
CA THR A 212 -1.23 2.19 4.86
C THR A 212 -1.53 3.57 4.26
N HIS A 213 -0.91 4.60 4.83
CA HIS A 213 -1.17 6.01 4.54
C HIS A 213 0.14 6.80 4.55
N ILE A 214 0.23 7.80 3.67
CA ILE A 214 1.35 8.73 3.55
C ILE A 214 0.79 10.15 3.61
N ASP A 215 1.13 10.90 4.65
CA ASP A 215 0.73 12.29 4.79
C ASP A 215 1.35 13.16 3.68
N HIS A 216 2.65 12.95 3.43
CA HIS A 216 3.42 13.77 2.51
C HIS A 216 4.31 12.94 1.58
N LEU A 217 4.05 13.02 0.28
CA LEU A 217 4.95 12.51 -0.77
C LEU A 217 5.72 13.67 -1.39
N ILE A 218 7.03 13.72 -1.18
CA ILE A 218 7.89 14.80 -1.68
C ILE A 218 8.72 14.28 -2.86
N LEU A 219 8.39 14.72 -4.07
CA LEU A 219 9.19 14.44 -5.27
C LEU A 219 10.15 15.61 -5.49
N LEU A 220 11.46 15.37 -5.54
CA LEU A 220 12.45 16.44 -5.79
C LEU A 220 12.75 16.65 -7.28
N GLN A 221 12.20 15.81 -8.17
CA GLN A 221 12.38 15.94 -9.61
C GLN A 221 11.10 15.65 -10.40
N PRO A 222 10.69 16.55 -11.31
CA PRO A 222 9.55 16.31 -12.19
C PRO A 222 9.96 15.42 -13.38
N MET A 223 9.77 14.10 -13.27
CA MET A 223 10.10 13.14 -14.33
C MET A 223 8.89 12.30 -14.73
N GLY A 224 8.79 11.97 -16.02
CA GLY A 224 7.62 11.26 -16.58
C GLY A 224 7.35 9.90 -15.92
N LEU A 225 8.38 9.07 -15.70
CA LEU A 225 8.25 7.81 -14.96
C LEU A 225 8.02 8.02 -13.46
N GLY A 226 8.48 9.14 -12.90
CA GLY A 226 8.23 9.50 -11.51
C GLY A 226 6.74 9.80 -11.25
N PHE A 227 6.07 10.47 -12.20
CA PHE A 227 4.62 10.70 -12.13
C PHE A 227 3.82 9.40 -12.23
N GLU A 228 4.27 8.46 -13.06
CA GLU A 228 3.64 7.14 -13.19
C GLU A 228 3.75 6.35 -11.88
N ALA A 229 4.94 6.33 -11.26
CA ALA A 229 5.17 5.71 -9.96
C ALA A 229 4.32 6.36 -8.84
N ALA A 230 4.30 7.69 -8.79
CA ALA A 230 3.51 8.44 -7.82
C ALA A 230 2.00 8.22 -8.01
N GLN A 231 1.54 8.09 -9.26
CA GLN A 231 0.16 7.75 -9.57
C GLN A 231 -0.20 6.35 -9.04
N GLU A 232 0.62 5.34 -9.31
CA GLU A 232 0.40 3.97 -8.80
C GLU A 232 0.38 3.94 -7.27
N LEU A 233 1.27 4.72 -6.64
CA LEU A 233 1.32 4.85 -5.19
C LEU A 233 0.02 5.46 -4.63
N CYS A 234 -0.46 6.57 -5.22
CA CYS A 234 -1.70 7.22 -4.79
C CYS A 234 -2.97 6.40 -5.11
N ALA A 235 -2.90 5.50 -6.11
CA ALA A 235 -3.99 4.58 -6.41
C ALA A 235 -4.04 3.40 -5.42
N SER A 236 -2.89 3.01 -4.85
CA SER A 236 -2.77 1.83 -3.99
C SER A 236 -2.78 2.16 -2.49
N LEU A 237 -2.31 3.34 -2.11
CA LEU A 237 -2.28 3.85 -0.73
C LEU A 237 -2.88 5.24 -0.67
N LYS A 238 -3.48 5.59 0.48
CA LYS A 238 -3.96 6.95 0.70
C LYS A 238 -2.76 7.89 0.84
N VAL A 239 -2.70 8.92 -0.01
CA VAL A 239 -1.69 9.97 0.07
C VAL A 239 -2.40 11.31 0.21
N ASP A 240 -2.10 12.08 1.25
CA ASP A 240 -2.85 13.34 1.51
C ASP A 240 -2.30 14.50 0.70
N THR A 241 -0.97 14.67 0.67
CA THR A 241 -0.33 15.76 -0.07
C THR A 241 0.87 15.28 -0.87
N VAL A 242 0.94 15.68 -2.15
CA VAL A 242 2.09 15.46 -3.02
C VAL A 242 2.76 16.78 -3.36
N TYR A 243 4.06 16.88 -3.10
CA TYR A 243 4.88 18.05 -3.42
C TYR A 243 5.70 17.77 -4.69
N VAL A 244 5.62 18.68 -5.65
CA VAL A 244 6.35 18.58 -6.93
C VAL A 244 6.98 19.92 -7.28
N PRO A 245 8.25 19.99 -7.75
CA PRO A 245 8.87 21.24 -8.11
C PRO A 245 8.14 21.88 -9.30
N SER A 246 8.07 23.21 -9.34
CA SER A 246 7.72 23.90 -10.57
C SER A 246 8.85 23.78 -11.58
N TRP A 247 8.48 23.85 -12.85
CA TRP A 247 9.41 23.77 -13.97
C TRP A 247 9.04 24.79 -15.04
N GLN A 248 10.04 25.20 -15.80
CA GLN A 248 9.91 26.03 -16.99
C GLN A 248 10.04 25.15 -18.24
N GLY A 249 9.39 25.56 -19.33
CA GLY A 249 9.37 24.82 -20.59
C GLY A 249 8.25 23.78 -20.67
N SER A 250 8.16 23.11 -21.82
CA SER A 250 7.13 22.11 -22.12
C SER A 250 7.63 20.70 -21.82
N LEU A 251 6.79 19.87 -21.20
CA LEU A 251 7.05 18.44 -21.09
C LEU A 251 6.94 17.79 -22.48
N ARG A 252 7.76 16.78 -22.75
CA ARG A 252 7.57 15.90 -23.92
C ARG A 252 6.13 15.34 -23.91
N ARG A 253 5.52 15.15 -25.08
CA ARG A 253 4.10 14.72 -25.22
C ARG A 253 3.76 13.51 -24.32
N SER A 254 4.61 12.49 -24.28
CA SER A 254 4.44 11.32 -23.41
C SER A 254 4.47 11.65 -21.92
N HIS A 255 5.39 12.52 -21.48
CA HIS A 255 5.48 12.96 -20.09
C HIS A 255 4.31 13.88 -19.69
N SER A 256 3.87 14.73 -20.62
CA SER A 256 2.69 15.59 -20.42
C SER A 256 1.43 14.74 -20.21
N ALA A 257 1.22 13.70 -21.02
CA ALA A 257 0.11 12.78 -20.86
C ALA A 257 0.14 12.06 -19.49
N ARG A 258 1.31 11.58 -19.05
CA ARG A 258 1.47 10.97 -17.72
C ARG A 258 1.22 11.96 -16.58
N TYR A 259 1.72 13.19 -16.71
CA TYR A 259 1.47 14.23 -15.71
C TYR A 259 -0.02 14.61 -15.62
N ALA A 260 -0.71 14.69 -16.77
CA ALA A 260 -2.15 14.94 -16.81
C ALA A 260 -2.96 13.80 -16.16
N LEU A 261 -2.60 12.54 -16.44
CA LEU A 261 -3.22 11.37 -15.81
C LEU A 261 -2.97 11.35 -14.30
N PHE A 262 -1.74 11.62 -13.88
CA PHE A 262 -1.37 11.76 -12.47
C PHE A 262 -2.22 12.84 -11.79
N LYS A 263 -2.32 14.05 -12.35
CA LYS A 263 -3.13 15.15 -11.79
C LYS A 263 -4.61 14.77 -11.69
N LYS A 264 -5.16 14.11 -12.73
CA LYS A 264 -6.54 13.62 -12.73
C LYS A 264 -6.76 12.58 -11.61
N ASN A 265 -5.82 11.68 -11.40
CA ASN A 265 -5.90 10.67 -10.35
C ASN A 265 -5.87 11.32 -8.95
N LEU A 266 -4.96 12.28 -8.72
CA LEU A 266 -4.90 13.01 -7.45
C LEU A 266 -6.24 13.68 -7.13
N ALA A 267 -6.86 14.34 -8.11
CA ALA A 267 -8.17 14.96 -7.94
C ALA A 267 -9.29 13.93 -7.64
N CYS A 268 -9.24 12.75 -8.27
CA CYS A 268 -10.21 11.68 -8.05
C CYS A 268 -10.10 11.07 -6.64
N VAL A 269 -8.89 10.95 -6.10
CA VAL A 269 -8.63 10.37 -4.78
C VAL A 269 -8.71 11.42 -3.66
N GLY A 270 -8.76 12.71 -4.01
CA GLY A 270 -8.79 13.81 -3.05
C GLY A 270 -7.41 14.19 -2.48
N THR A 271 -6.34 13.87 -3.21
CA THR A 271 -4.96 14.21 -2.83
C THR A 271 -4.61 15.63 -3.27
N THR A 272 -4.02 16.42 -2.35
CA THR A 272 -3.59 17.79 -2.62
C THR A 272 -2.26 17.80 -3.39
N LEU A 273 -2.19 18.54 -4.50
CA LEU A 273 -0.94 18.76 -5.24
C LEU A 273 -0.37 20.14 -4.90
N VAL A 274 0.79 20.17 -4.26
CA VAL A 274 1.53 21.41 -3.94
C VAL A 274 2.69 21.58 -4.91
N ARG A 275 2.85 22.79 -5.45
CA ARG A 275 4.00 23.16 -6.29
C ARG A 275 5.07 23.81 -5.44
N ILE A 276 6.28 23.25 -5.48
CA ILE A 276 7.45 23.84 -4.81
C ILE A 276 8.05 24.84 -5.80
N ASP A 277 7.94 26.13 -5.47
CA ASP A 277 8.39 27.23 -6.32
C ASP A 277 9.81 27.70 -6.00
N ALA A 278 10.11 28.96 -6.29
CA ALA A 278 11.41 29.58 -6.06
C ALA A 278 11.63 30.05 -4.62
N VAL A 279 10.64 29.88 -3.74
CA VAL A 279 10.66 30.26 -2.32
C VAL A 279 10.73 29.00 -1.46
N PRO A 280 11.45 28.99 -0.32
CA PRO A 280 11.44 27.88 0.61
C PRO A 280 10.03 27.47 1.02
N CYS A 281 9.75 26.17 1.02
CA CYS A 281 8.49 25.59 1.46
C CYS A 281 8.72 24.82 2.75
N VAL A 282 7.95 25.11 3.80
CA VAL A 282 8.03 24.43 5.09
C VAL A 282 6.86 23.45 5.19
N VAL A 283 7.18 22.16 5.30
CA VAL A 283 6.21 21.11 5.60
C VAL A 283 6.24 20.90 7.11
N VAL A 284 5.17 21.33 7.77
CA VAL A 284 5.00 21.14 9.21
C VAL A 284 4.57 19.71 9.45
N LEU A 285 5.43 18.96 10.13
CA LEU A 285 5.06 17.67 10.70
C LEU A 285 4.46 17.91 12.07
N ALA A 286 3.91 16.84 12.61
CA ALA A 286 3.59 16.76 14.02
C ALA A 286 4.75 17.10 14.96
N ASP A 287 4.39 17.54 16.18
CA ASP A 287 5.33 17.81 17.27
C ASP A 287 6.38 18.88 16.95
N GLN A 288 6.00 19.86 16.12
CA GLN A 288 6.85 20.97 15.65
C GLN A 288 8.06 20.56 14.80
N ALA A 289 8.22 19.28 14.46
CA ALA A 289 9.22 18.88 13.48
C ALA A 289 8.86 19.50 12.12
N THR A 290 9.83 20.10 11.45
CA THR A 290 9.61 20.74 10.14
C THR A 290 10.58 20.21 9.11
N ILE A 291 10.07 19.99 7.90
CA ILE A 291 10.89 19.71 6.73
C ILE A 291 10.91 20.99 5.89
N THR A 292 12.08 21.59 5.73
CA THR A 292 12.26 22.78 4.88
C THR A 292 12.80 22.35 3.52
N ILE A 293 12.06 22.68 2.46
CA ILE A 293 12.44 22.44 1.07
C ILE A 293 12.90 23.77 0.47
N THR A 294 14.20 23.90 0.28
CA THR A 294 14.85 25.12 -0.22
C THR A 294 15.30 24.93 -1.66
N PRO A 295 14.85 25.79 -2.59
CA PRO A 295 15.33 25.77 -3.97
C PRO A 295 16.78 26.28 -4.03
N CYS A 296 17.66 25.48 -4.60
CA CYS A 296 19.04 25.85 -4.87
C CYS A 296 19.14 26.81 -6.06
N ALA A 297 20.24 27.57 -6.14
CA ALA A 297 20.53 28.44 -7.28
C ALA A 297 20.72 27.68 -8.61
N THR A 298 21.14 26.41 -8.54
CA THR A 298 21.44 25.60 -9.72
C THR A 298 20.16 25.14 -10.42
N TRP A 299 20.06 25.46 -11.71
CA TRP A 299 19.04 24.92 -12.60
C TRP A 299 19.47 23.57 -13.15
N LEU A 300 18.57 22.59 -13.07
CA LEU A 300 18.70 21.28 -13.68
C LEU A 300 17.88 21.23 -14.96
N GLN A 301 18.38 20.52 -15.97
CA GLN A 301 17.70 20.33 -17.24
C GLN A 301 17.29 18.86 -17.43
N ALA A 302 16.10 18.63 -17.96
CA ALA A 302 15.60 17.30 -18.32
C ALA A 302 14.87 17.37 -19.67
N GLY A 303 15.63 17.27 -20.76
CA GLY A 303 15.10 17.54 -22.09
C GLY A 303 14.79 19.03 -22.24
N THR A 304 13.52 19.35 -22.52
CA THR A 304 13.02 20.72 -22.74
C THR A 304 12.60 21.44 -21.46
N ILE A 305 12.49 20.73 -20.34
CA ILE A 305 12.14 21.35 -19.06
C ILE A 305 13.38 21.75 -18.26
N ARG A 306 13.26 22.85 -17.52
CA ARG A 306 14.24 23.33 -16.55
C ARG A 306 13.58 23.50 -15.19
N PHE A 307 14.22 23.07 -14.12
CA PHE A 307 13.72 23.23 -12.76
C PHE A 307 14.88 23.51 -11.81
N LYS A 308 14.64 24.24 -10.71
CA LYS A 308 15.67 24.44 -9.69
C LYS A 308 15.93 23.14 -8.95
N ALA A 309 17.21 22.82 -8.72
CA ALA A 309 17.57 21.77 -7.78
C ALA A 309 16.96 22.09 -6.41
N GLN A 310 16.48 21.06 -5.70
CA GLN A 310 15.88 21.21 -4.39
C GLN A 310 16.81 20.59 -3.34
N LYS A 311 16.97 21.29 -2.22
CA LYS A 311 17.60 20.81 -0.98
C LYS A 311 16.50 20.68 0.07
N LEU A 312 16.45 19.55 0.75
CA LEU A 312 15.53 19.28 1.83
C LEU A 312 16.35 19.13 3.12
N GLU A 313 15.97 19.88 4.14
CA GLU A 313 16.59 19.86 5.47
C GLU A 313 15.53 19.61 6.52
N THR A 314 15.84 18.75 7.48
CA THR A 314 14.99 18.46 8.63
C THR A 314 15.86 18.04 9.80
N GLN A 315 15.43 18.35 11.01
CA GLN A 315 16.07 17.90 12.24
C GLN A 315 15.06 17.03 13.00
N ILE A 316 15.43 15.79 13.26
CA ILE A 316 14.56 14.81 13.91
C ILE A 316 15.38 14.08 14.97
N ASP A 317 14.98 14.17 16.24
CA ASP A 317 15.70 13.58 17.38
C ASP A 317 17.19 13.96 17.39
N ASN A 318 17.49 15.25 17.18
CA ASN A 318 18.84 15.81 17.04
C ASN A 318 19.65 15.31 15.82
N ASN A 319 19.08 14.48 14.96
CA ASN A 319 19.72 14.06 13.71
C ASN A 319 19.32 15.03 12.59
N GLU A 320 20.31 15.73 12.05
CA GLU A 320 20.12 16.55 10.87
C GLU A 320 20.13 15.66 9.61
N VAL A 321 19.06 15.73 8.82
CA VAL A 321 18.94 15.02 7.56
C VAL A 321 18.90 16.03 6.44
N THR A 322 19.92 15.99 5.58
CA THR A 322 19.97 16.78 4.35
C THR A 322 19.85 15.87 3.12
N ILE A 323 18.87 16.16 2.25
CA ILE A 323 18.63 15.43 1.01
C ILE A 323 18.69 16.40 -0.17
N TYR A 324 19.40 16.01 -1.22
CA TYR A 324 19.45 16.78 -2.47
C TYR A 324 18.78 16.01 -3.60
N SER A 325 18.25 16.76 -4.58
CA SER A 325 17.83 16.18 -5.86
C SER A 325 18.94 15.31 -6.47
N ALA A 326 18.65 14.07 -6.88
CA ALA A 326 19.64 13.12 -7.39
C ALA A 326 20.49 13.68 -8.55
N LYS A 327 19.88 14.44 -9.47
CA LYS A 327 20.61 15.08 -10.58
C LYS A 327 21.59 16.15 -10.11
N TYR A 328 21.27 16.88 -9.04
CA TYR A 328 22.18 17.86 -8.43
C TYR A 328 23.39 17.18 -7.80
N LYS A 329 23.16 16.07 -7.09
CA LYS A 329 24.24 15.26 -6.51
C LYS A 329 25.19 14.76 -7.61
N LEU A 330 24.65 14.25 -8.71
CA LEU A 330 25.46 13.78 -9.85
C LEU A 330 26.26 14.91 -10.51
N SER A 331 25.65 16.09 -10.73
CA SER A 331 26.37 17.22 -11.35
C SER A 331 27.53 17.72 -10.47
N ASN A 332 27.35 17.76 -9.15
CA ASN A 332 28.42 18.19 -8.24
C ASN A 332 29.55 17.18 -8.15
N ILE A 333 29.25 15.88 -8.21
CA ILE A 333 30.27 14.83 -8.28
C ILE A 333 31.09 14.97 -9.57
N GLN A 334 30.44 15.19 -10.72
CA GLN A 334 31.13 15.39 -12.00
C GLN A 334 32.03 16.63 -11.99
N LYS A 335 31.57 17.76 -11.44
CA LYS A 335 32.39 18.97 -11.29
C LYS A 335 33.64 18.72 -10.44
N ARG A 336 33.49 18.09 -9.27
CA ARG A 336 34.61 17.74 -8.40
C ARG A 336 35.60 16.76 -9.06
N LEU A 337 35.13 15.84 -9.89
CA LEU A 337 36.00 14.93 -10.65
C LEU A 337 36.77 15.64 -11.76
N GLN A 338 36.18 16.65 -12.40
CA GLN A 338 36.85 17.49 -13.39
C GLN A 338 37.92 18.38 -12.73
N GLU A 339 37.61 18.97 -11.57
CA GLU A 339 38.55 19.77 -10.78
C GLU A 339 39.77 18.97 -10.32
N LYS A 340 39.59 17.67 -10.01
CA LYS A 340 40.69 16.79 -9.63
C LYS A 340 41.58 16.32 -10.78
N ASN A 341 41.12 16.42 -12.04
CA ASN A 341 41.86 15.96 -13.22
C ASN A 341 41.98 17.06 -14.30
N PRO A 342 42.62 18.21 -14.00
CA PRO A 342 42.68 19.33 -14.95
C PRO A 342 43.53 19.04 -16.20
N THR A 343 44.39 18.02 -16.19
CA THR A 343 45.46 17.80 -17.17
C THR A 343 45.17 16.74 -18.25
N LYS A 344 43.98 16.12 -18.28
CA LYS A 344 43.54 15.31 -19.44
C LYS A 344 42.63 16.17 -20.33
N LYS A 345 43.25 17.05 -21.12
CA LYS A 345 42.60 17.70 -22.27
C LYS A 345 43.20 17.18 -23.55
#